data_AF-A0A1W1UM06-F1
#
_entry.id   AF-A0A1W1UM06-F1
#
_cell.length_a   1.000
_cell.length_b   1.000
_cell.length_c   1.000
_cell.angle_alpha   90.00
_cell.angle_beta   90.00
_cell.angle_gamma   90.00
#
_symmetry.space_group_name_H-M   'P 1'
#
loop_
_entity.id
_entity.type
_entity.pdbx_description
1 polymer ?
#
loop_
_entity_poly.entity_id
_entity_poly.type
_entity_poly.pdbx_seq_one_letter_code
_entity_poly.pdbx_strand_id
1 'polypeptide(L)'
;MQLREAVHGEIEGFGIQRIKSFVDEHHGEVSARPEFAQAAAEFAGDPWGRPYSWSNLGIICQRLGDLHGALLASPFLCLSQRPFRTGQHLMAVQRGLGSVYRAYGEYPRAQHAYREALRLALSVEDRVAALLGEARTLALWGRCDEALSTLYDAAGQAGQLGPEGGDHRVFASVAAIRLMLGDHEGAQAALNRAGGLTRDDGHLVAVVHAELLRTQGHEEDARDLLAARNMRSEWVGETARLFPALFALVDIHPVSPAPWTAEVNAEGPVTVRMHGEALPLRPQRPEAALLVLLLEGGTLRRERVQDALDLPGRDENARRKALSRVVGDLRDALGWPGAVQTGDGLLRLSTDLTWVLHTPGPEQAESFCEGRLDPWLENWRLHHAPLSTVL
;
A
#
# COMPACT_ATOMS: atom_id res chain seq x y z
N MET A 1 -21.50 -16.89 -33.25
CA MET A 1 -21.87 -18.21 -32.69
C MET A 1 -20.78 -19.26 -32.98
N GLN A 2 -19.52 -18.95 -32.68
CA GLN A 2 -18.38 -19.88 -32.73
C GLN A 2 -17.41 -19.63 -31.55
N LEU A 3 -17.89 -18.96 -30.49
CA LEU A 3 -17.12 -18.52 -29.31
C LEU A 3 -17.58 -19.24 -28.02
N ARG A 4 -18.19 -20.43 -28.14
CA ARG A 4 -18.80 -21.09 -26.98
C ARG A 4 -18.36 -22.52 -26.65
N GLU A 5 -17.54 -23.17 -27.48
CA GLU A 5 -17.26 -24.61 -27.26
C GLU A 5 -15.80 -25.05 -27.35
N ALA A 6 -14.86 -24.13 -27.44
CA ALA A 6 -13.47 -24.47 -27.20
C ALA A 6 -12.90 -23.48 -26.21
N VAL A 7 -12.01 -23.98 -25.36
CA VAL A 7 -11.01 -23.20 -24.65
C VAL A 7 -11.40 -22.73 -23.23
N HIS A 8 -11.31 -23.65 -22.27
CA HIS A 8 -11.18 -23.28 -20.84
C HIS A 8 -9.71 -23.20 -20.38
N GLY A 9 -8.75 -23.52 -21.26
CA GLY A 9 -7.30 -23.52 -20.94
C GLY A 9 -6.40 -22.69 -21.86
N GLU A 10 -6.84 -22.31 -23.06
CA GLU A 10 -6.04 -21.49 -24.00
C GLU A 10 -6.46 -20.00 -24.04
N ILE A 11 -7.57 -19.59 -23.40
CA ILE A 11 -7.98 -18.17 -23.26
C ILE A 11 -7.07 -17.47 -22.24
N GLU A 12 -6.58 -18.20 -21.24
CA GLU A 12 -5.69 -17.70 -20.18
C GLU A 12 -4.38 -17.12 -20.74
N GLY A 13 -3.79 -17.79 -21.72
CA GLY A 13 -2.56 -17.33 -22.38
C GLY A 13 -2.81 -16.22 -23.40
N PHE A 14 -3.85 -16.35 -24.23
CA PHE A 14 -4.08 -15.47 -25.36
C PHE A 14 -4.56 -14.06 -24.96
N GLY A 15 -5.43 -13.94 -23.96
CA GLY A 15 -5.93 -12.64 -23.50
C GLY A 15 -4.84 -11.80 -22.82
N ILE A 16 -4.07 -12.42 -21.92
CA ILE A 16 -2.97 -11.76 -21.20
C ILE A 16 -1.80 -11.47 -22.14
N GLN A 17 -1.42 -12.40 -23.02
CA GLN A 17 -0.37 -12.12 -24.01
C GLN A 17 -0.79 -11.03 -24.99
N ARG A 18 -2.05 -11.01 -25.43
CA ARG A 18 -2.55 -9.94 -26.31
C ARG A 18 -2.54 -8.57 -25.65
N ILE A 19 -2.91 -8.48 -24.36
CA ILE A 19 -2.80 -7.23 -23.59
C ILE A 19 -1.34 -6.83 -23.39
N LYS A 20 -0.47 -7.80 -23.06
CA LYS A 20 0.97 -7.56 -22.90
C LYS A 20 1.60 -7.06 -24.20
N SER A 21 1.37 -7.76 -25.32
CA SER A 21 1.81 -7.38 -26.66
C SER A 21 1.22 -6.04 -27.09
N PHE A 22 -0.06 -5.77 -26.82
CA PHE A 22 -0.68 -4.49 -27.16
C PHE A 22 -0.03 -3.32 -26.40
N VAL A 23 0.23 -3.47 -25.10
CA VAL A 23 0.93 -2.44 -24.28
C VAL A 23 2.36 -2.24 -24.75
N ASP A 24 3.05 -3.34 -25.09
CA ASP A 24 4.39 -3.31 -25.68
C ASP A 24 4.38 -2.61 -27.05
N GLU A 25 3.30 -2.69 -27.83
CA GLU A 25 3.13 -2.11 -29.18
C GLU A 25 2.60 -0.65 -29.19
N HIS A 26 1.72 -0.26 -28.27
CA HIS A 26 0.96 1.02 -28.33
C HIS A 26 1.50 2.12 -27.41
N HIS A 27 2.69 1.90 -26.84
CA HIS A 27 3.63 2.89 -26.30
C HIS A 27 3.02 4.12 -25.56
N GLY A 28 2.07 3.91 -24.65
CA GLY A 28 1.56 5.00 -23.80
C GLY A 28 0.58 4.53 -22.72
N GLU A 29 0.71 5.08 -21.51
CA GLU A 29 -0.18 4.77 -20.38
C GLU A 29 -1.60 5.31 -20.60
N VAL A 30 -1.71 6.43 -21.30
CA VAL A 30 -3.00 7.02 -21.71
C VAL A 30 -3.78 6.08 -22.63
N SER A 31 -3.10 5.44 -23.58
CA SER A 31 -3.69 4.47 -24.51
C SER A 31 -3.95 3.12 -23.85
N ALA A 32 -3.12 2.71 -22.88
CA ALA A 32 -3.32 1.45 -22.15
C ALA A 32 -4.49 1.49 -21.15
N ARG A 33 -4.81 2.67 -20.58
CA ARG A 33 -5.88 2.83 -19.58
C ARG A 33 -7.26 2.30 -20.05
N PRO A 34 -7.84 2.73 -21.20
CA PRO A 34 -9.14 2.22 -21.63
C PRO A 34 -9.12 0.71 -21.94
N GLU A 35 -7.99 0.19 -22.42
CA GLU A 35 -7.83 -1.23 -22.75
C GLU A 35 -7.84 -2.12 -21.50
N PHE A 36 -7.15 -1.71 -20.43
CA PHE A 36 -7.22 -2.43 -19.16
C PHE A 36 -8.58 -2.29 -18.48
N ALA A 37 -9.26 -1.15 -18.64
CA ALA A 37 -10.64 -0.98 -18.16
C ALA A 37 -11.63 -1.90 -18.92
N GLN A 38 -11.47 -2.00 -20.25
CA GLN A 38 -12.25 -2.90 -21.08
C GLN A 38 -11.95 -4.36 -20.74
N ALA A 39 -10.69 -4.75 -20.63
CA ALA A 39 -10.27 -6.08 -20.22
C ALA A 39 -10.85 -6.45 -18.83
N ALA A 40 -10.85 -5.53 -17.87
CA ALA A 40 -11.46 -5.75 -16.56
C ALA A 40 -12.98 -6.04 -16.63
N ALA A 41 -13.68 -5.44 -17.60
CA ALA A 41 -15.10 -5.68 -17.86
C ALA A 41 -15.33 -7.00 -18.64
N GLU A 42 -14.53 -7.29 -19.66
CA GLU A 42 -14.62 -8.52 -20.45
C GLU A 42 -14.30 -9.76 -19.61
N PHE A 43 -13.32 -9.64 -18.72
CA PHE A 43 -12.94 -10.69 -17.78
C PHE A 43 -13.78 -10.70 -16.50
N ALA A 44 -14.94 -10.02 -16.45
CA ALA A 44 -15.75 -9.92 -15.22
C ALA A 44 -16.01 -11.27 -14.51
N GLY A 45 -16.19 -12.34 -15.29
CA GLY A 45 -16.36 -13.72 -14.80
C GLY A 45 -15.10 -14.57 -14.78
N ASP A 46 -13.98 -14.07 -15.29
CA ASP A 46 -12.71 -14.77 -15.36
C ASP A 46 -11.87 -14.56 -14.08
N PRO A 47 -11.50 -15.64 -13.38
CA PRO A 47 -10.64 -15.62 -12.20
C PRO A 47 -9.28 -14.93 -12.33
N TRP A 48 -8.74 -14.79 -13.54
CA TRP A 48 -7.34 -14.47 -13.78
C TRP A 48 -7.19 -13.07 -14.41
N GLY A 49 -7.89 -12.85 -15.51
CA GLY A 49 -7.90 -11.65 -16.32
C GLY A 49 -8.46 -10.46 -15.57
N ARG A 50 -9.48 -10.62 -14.71
CA ARG A 50 -10.05 -9.50 -13.96
C ARG A 50 -9.07 -8.95 -12.91
N PRO A 51 -8.51 -9.73 -11.97
CA PRO A 51 -7.52 -9.21 -11.02
C PRO A 51 -6.28 -8.64 -11.70
N TYR A 52 -5.79 -9.27 -12.76
CA TYR A 52 -4.66 -8.77 -13.55
C TYR A 52 -4.96 -7.41 -14.20
N SER A 53 -6.14 -7.29 -14.83
CA SER A 53 -6.54 -6.05 -15.51
C SER A 53 -6.76 -4.91 -14.53
N TRP A 54 -7.43 -5.17 -13.40
CA TRP A 54 -7.60 -4.17 -12.33
C TRP A 54 -6.26 -3.74 -11.73
N SER A 55 -5.36 -4.68 -11.45
CA SER A 55 -4.03 -4.35 -10.90
C SER A 55 -3.22 -3.45 -11.84
N ASN A 56 -3.21 -3.75 -13.14
CA ASN A 56 -2.52 -2.93 -14.13
C ASN A 56 -3.23 -1.60 -14.39
N LEU A 57 -4.57 -1.57 -14.37
CA LEU A 57 -5.34 -0.33 -14.44
C LEU A 57 -5.01 0.57 -13.26
N GLY A 58 -4.90 0.02 -12.03
CA GLY A 58 -4.49 0.76 -10.85
C GLY A 58 -3.09 1.37 -10.98
N ILE A 59 -2.13 0.59 -11.49
CA ILE A 59 -0.77 1.07 -11.78
C ILE A 59 -0.80 2.18 -12.85
N ILE A 60 -1.57 2.02 -13.92
CA ILE A 60 -1.66 3.04 -14.99
C ILE A 60 -2.31 4.31 -14.48
N CYS A 61 -3.43 4.20 -13.76
CA CYS A 61 -4.10 5.34 -13.14
C CYS A 61 -3.14 6.09 -12.19
N GLN A 62 -2.36 5.37 -11.37
CA GLN A 62 -1.31 5.97 -10.55
C GLN A 62 -0.31 6.77 -11.39
N ARG A 63 0.22 6.17 -12.46
CA ARG A 63 1.26 6.80 -13.28
C ARG A 63 0.75 8.00 -14.09
N LEU A 64 -0.55 8.01 -14.38
CA LEU A 64 -1.27 9.16 -14.94
C LEU A 64 -1.67 10.21 -13.89
N GLY A 65 -1.32 10.02 -12.61
CA GLY A 65 -1.70 10.92 -11.52
C GLY A 65 -3.18 10.82 -11.10
N ASP A 66 -3.95 9.90 -11.68
CA ASP A 66 -5.34 9.62 -11.31
C ASP A 66 -5.42 8.68 -10.11
N LEU A 67 -5.16 9.23 -8.92
CA LEU A 67 -5.21 8.48 -7.68
C LEU A 67 -6.61 7.91 -7.42
N HIS A 68 -7.67 8.66 -7.71
CA HIS A 68 -9.05 8.19 -7.52
C HIS A 68 -9.35 7.00 -8.43
N GLY A 69 -8.97 7.08 -9.70
CA GLY A 69 -9.04 5.96 -10.64
C GLY A 69 -8.18 4.77 -10.21
N ALA A 70 -7.03 5.00 -9.56
CA ALA A 70 -6.18 3.93 -9.03
C ALA A 70 -6.83 3.21 -7.83
N LEU A 71 -7.60 3.94 -7.03
CA LEU A 71 -8.37 3.43 -5.90
C LEU A 71 -9.63 2.68 -6.36
N LEU A 72 -10.38 3.23 -7.32
CA LEU A 72 -11.50 2.53 -7.95
C LEU A 72 -11.04 1.28 -8.70
N ALA A 73 -9.83 1.36 -9.27
CA ALA A 73 -9.17 0.22 -9.88
C ALA A 73 -8.44 -0.69 -8.89
N SER A 74 -8.54 -0.39 -7.59
CA SER A 74 -7.84 -1.13 -6.56
C SER A 74 -8.36 -2.57 -6.50
N PRO A 75 -7.45 -3.55 -6.50
CA PRO A 75 -7.78 -4.96 -6.27
C PRO A 75 -8.54 -5.23 -4.96
N PHE A 76 -8.64 -4.25 -4.05
CA PHE A 76 -9.44 -4.32 -2.82
C PHE A 76 -10.91 -4.68 -3.10
N LEU A 77 -11.52 -4.11 -4.15
CA LEU A 77 -12.87 -4.50 -4.59
C LEU A 77 -12.89 -5.91 -5.19
N CYS A 78 -11.81 -6.35 -5.83
CA CYS A 78 -11.70 -7.70 -6.40
C CYS A 78 -11.53 -8.79 -5.32
N LEU A 79 -10.82 -8.50 -4.23
CA LEU A 79 -10.65 -9.41 -3.08
C LEU A 79 -11.93 -9.59 -2.25
N SER A 80 -12.81 -8.60 -2.27
CA SER A 80 -14.09 -8.65 -1.54
C SER A 80 -15.14 -9.59 -2.19
N GLN A 81 -14.95 -10.00 -3.45
CA GLN A 81 -15.99 -10.71 -4.21
C GLN A 81 -15.81 -12.24 -4.32
N ARG A 82 -14.60 -12.82 -4.18
CA ARG A 82 -14.38 -14.30 -4.21
C ARG A 82 -13.09 -14.75 -3.49
N PRO A 83 -13.02 -16.00 -2.99
CA PRO A 83 -11.84 -16.51 -2.30
C PRO A 83 -10.77 -16.97 -3.31
N PHE A 84 -10.08 -16.04 -3.97
CA PHE A 84 -8.84 -16.37 -4.68
C PHE A 84 -7.72 -16.48 -3.65
N ARG A 85 -7.31 -17.71 -3.32
CA ARG A 85 -6.40 -17.97 -2.19
C ARG A 85 -4.99 -18.46 -2.54
N THR A 86 -4.63 -18.59 -3.82
CA THR A 86 -3.28 -19.09 -4.18
C THR A 86 -2.79 -18.58 -5.54
N GLY A 87 -1.47 -18.49 -5.70
CA GLY A 87 -0.79 -18.33 -7.00
C GLY A 87 -0.33 -16.92 -7.36
N GLN A 88 0.22 -16.80 -8.58
CA GLN A 88 0.76 -15.56 -9.17
C GLN A 88 -0.23 -14.38 -9.18
N HIS A 89 -1.54 -14.63 -9.19
CA HIS A 89 -2.58 -13.60 -9.26
C HIS A 89 -2.67 -12.80 -7.97
N LEU A 90 -2.62 -13.49 -6.82
CA LEU A 90 -2.64 -12.83 -5.53
C LEU A 90 -1.37 -12.00 -5.34
N MET A 91 -0.22 -12.48 -5.84
CA MET A 91 1.03 -11.71 -5.87
C MET A 91 0.89 -10.42 -6.69
N ALA A 92 0.37 -10.50 -7.92
CA ALA A 92 0.18 -9.33 -8.79
C ALA A 92 -0.79 -8.30 -8.16
N VAL A 93 -1.87 -8.79 -7.55
CA VAL A 93 -2.83 -8.00 -6.78
C VAL A 93 -2.17 -7.28 -5.62
N GLN A 94 -1.40 -8.00 -4.80
CA GLN A 94 -0.71 -7.42 -3.65
C GLN A 94 0.33 -6.39 -4.07
N ARG A 95 1.07 -6.63 -5.16
CA ARG A 95 2.02 -5.67 -5.73
C ARG A 95 1.31 -4.42 -6.28
N GLY A 96 0.14 -4.59 -6.90
CA GLY A 96 -0.72 -3.50 -7.35
C GLY A 96 -1.23 -2.65 -6.18
N LEU A 97 -1.77 -3.29 -5.14
CA LEU A 97 -2.16 -2.64 -3.88
C LEU A 97 -1.02 -1.85 -3.26
N GLY A 98 0.18 -2.44 -3.21
CA GLY A 98 1.40 -1.78 -2.73
C GLY A 98 1.67 -0.46 -3.47
N SER A 99 1.51 -0.46 -4.80
CA SER A 99 1.72 0.74 -5.61
C SER A 99 0.66 1.80 -5.36
N VAL A 100 -0.62 1.40 -5.27
CA VAL A 100 -1.74 2.33 -5.01
C VAL A 100 -1.59 2.96 -3.63
N TYR A 101 -1.42 2.17 -2.57
CA TYR A 101 -1.23 2.69 -1.21
C TYR A 101 -0.04 3.63 -1.10
N ARG A 102 1.08 3.30 -1.77
CA ARG A 102 2.27 4.16 -1.81
C ARG A 102 2.00 5.51 -2.48
N ALA A 103 1.18 5.52 -3.53
CA ALA A 103 0.79 6.74 -4.20
C ALA A 103 -0.04 7.67 -3.29
N TYR A 104 -0.91 7.08 -2.46
CA TYR A 104 -1.69 7.77 -1.43
C TYR A 104 -0.89 8.16 -0.17
N GLY A 105 0.37 7.74 -0.06
CA GLY A 105 1.17 7.96 1.15
C GLY A 105 0.87 7.00 2.29
N GLU A 106 0.08 5.94 2.06
CA GLU A 106 -0.24 4.88 3.02
C GLU A 106 0.93 3.89 3.13
N TYR A 107 2.11 4.39 3.50
CA TYR A 107 3.36 3.63 3.43
C TYR A 107 3.36 2.31 4.24
N PRO A 108 2.74 2.22 5.44
CA PRO A 108 2.65 0.94 6.15
C PRO A 108 1.84 -0.13 5.41
N ARG A 109 0.71 0.26 4.79
CA ARG A 109 -0.12 -0.65 3.98
C ARG A 109 0.57 -1.03 2.69
N ALA A 110 1.27 -0.08 2.07
CA ALA A 110 2.08 -0.34 0.89
C ALA A 110 3.18 -1.36 1.15
N GLN A 111 3.97 -1.15 2.22
CA GLN A 111 5.00 -2.08 2.64
C GLN A 111 4.44 -3.47 2.92
N HIS A 112 3.32 -3.56 3.66
CA HIS A 112 2.69 -4.84 3.95
C HIS A 112 2.26 -5.58 2.68
N ALA A 113 1.65 -4.87 1.73
CA ALA A 113 1.22 -5.43 0.45
C ALA A 113 2.41 -5.94 -0.38
N TYR A 114 3.53 -5.20 -0.44
CA TYR A 114 4.74 -5.69 -1.11
C TYR A 114 5.34 -6.92 -0.42
N ARG A 115 5.31 -7.01 0.91
CA ARG A 115 5.74 -8.21 1.66
C ARG A 115 4.85 -9.42 1.40
N GLU A 116 3.54 -9.23 1.30
CA GLU A 116 2.64 -10.31 0.89
C GLU A 116 2.90 -10.73 -0.56
N ALA A 117 3.17 -9.79 -1.46
CA ALA A 117 3.59 -10.13 -2.82
C ALA A 117 4.91 -10.93 -2.82
N LEU A 118 5.90 -10.54 -2.01
CA LEU A 118 7.16 -11.27 -1.85
C LEU A 118 6.95 -12.70 -1.34
N ARG A 119 6.06 -12.90 -0.36
CA ARG A 119 5.71 -14.23 0.17
C ARG A 119 5.07 -15.14 -0.89
N LEU A 120 4.38 -14.54 -1.86
CA LEU A 120 3.67 -15.23 -2.93
C LEU A 120 4.49 -15.35 -4.23
N ALA A 121 5.68 -14.76 -4.27
CA ALA A 121 6.53 -14.71 -5.46
C ALA A 121 6.97 -16.12 -5.91
N LEU A 122 6.83 -16.40 -7.21
CA LEU A 122 7.15 -17.72 -7.79
C LEU A 122 8.49 -17.75 -8.55
N SER A 123 9.07 -16.59 -8.84
CA SER A 123 10.36 -16.46 -9.52
C SER A 123 11.29 -15.49 -8.81
N VAL A 124 12.57 -15.49 -9.18
CA VAL A 124 13.54 -14.50 -8.70
C VAL A 124 13.12 -13.08 -9.09
N GLU A 125 12.64 -12.88 -10.32
CA GLU A 125 12.20 -11.56 -10.78
C GLU A 125 10.97 -11.07 -10.00
N ASP A 126 10.03 -11.96 -9.65
CA ASP A 126 8.87 -11.59 -8.82
C ASP A 126 9.32 -11.08 -7.43
N ARG A 127 10.32 -11.74 -6.83
CA ARG A 127 10.89 -11.33 -5.53
C ARG A 127 11.57 -9.98 -5.63
N VAL A 128 12.41 -9.81 -6.65
CA VAL A 128 13.12 -8.55 -6.94
C VAL A 128 12.11 -7.42 -7.15
N ALA A 129 11.05 -7.64 -7.94
CA ALA A 129 10.03 -6.63 -8.20
C ALA A 129 9.27 -6.22 -6.94
N ALA A 130 8.94 -7.17 -6.05
CA ALA A 130 8.32 -6.88 -4.76
C ALA A 130 9.25 -6.07 -3.84
N LEU A 131 10.52 -6.46 -3.73
CA LEU A 131 11.53 -5.76 -2.92
C LEU A 131 11.85 -4.35 -3.44
N LEU A 132 11.90 -4.15 -4.76
CA LEU A 132 12.04 -2.82 -5.37
C LEU A 132 10.87 -1.90 -5.00
N GLY A 133 9.64 -2.45 -5.01
CA GLY A 133 8.44 -1.72 -4.57
C GLY A 133 8.48 -1.37 -3.08
N GLU A 134 8.87 -2.32 -2.23
CA GLU A 134 9.05 -2.08 -0.79
C GLU A 134 10.13 -1.02 -0.53
N ALA A 135 11.30 -1.13 -1.15
CA ALA A 135 12.39 -0.18 -0.98
C ALA A 135 11.98 1.24 -1.38
N ARG A 136 11.27 1.40 -2.51
CA ARG A 136 10.76 2.71 -2.93
C ARG A 136 9.70 3.25 -1.98
N THR A 137 8.88 2.38 -1.37
CA THR A 137 7.94 2.76 -0.30
C THR A 137 8.70 3.30 0.90
N LEU A 138 9.71 2.57 1.37
CA LEU A 138 10.53 2.95 2.52
C LEU A 138 11.27 4.28 2.29
N ALA A 139 11.80 4.50 1.09
CA ALA A 139 12.46 5.75 0.72
C ALA A 139 11.50 6.95 0.77
N LEU A 140 10.29 6.82 0.20
CA LEU A 140 9.26 7.85 0.27
C LEU A 140 8.73 8.10 1.69
N TRP A 141 8.83 7.08 2.55
CA TRP A 141 8.54 7.17 3.98
C TRP A 141 9.70 7.76 4.80
N GLY A 142 10.85 8.07 4.18
CA GLY A 142 12.03 8.62 4.86
C GLY A 142 12.89 7.58 5.59
N ARG A 143 12.65 6.29 5.37
CA ARG A 143 13.38 5.17 5.97
C ARG A 143 14.47 4.65 5.03
N CYS A 144 15.40 5.54 4.66
CA CYS A 144 16.41 5.29 3.63
C CYS A 144 17.36 4.14 3.97
N ASP A 145 17.77 3.97 5.23
CA ASP A 145 18.63 2.86 5.64
C ASP A 145 17.96 1.49 5.42
N GLU A 146 16.68 1.38 5.77
CA GLU A 146 15.89 0.16 5.56
C GLU A 146 15.62 -0.09 4.08
N ALA A 147 15.38 0.98 3.30
CA ALA A 147 15.27 0.89 1.85
C ALA A 147 16.56 0.34 1.25
N LEU A 148 17.73 0.81 1.69
CA LEU A 148 19.02 0.33 1.22
C LEU A 148 19.25 -1.15 1.57
N SER A 149 18.93 -1.55 2.80
CA SER A 149 18.99 -2.97 3.21
C SER A 149 18.11 -3.84 2.32
N THR A 150 16.88 -3.40 2.04
CA THR A 150 15.92 -4.13 1.21
C THR A 150 16.41 -4.26 -0.24
N LEU A 151 17.11 -3.25 -0.77
CA LEU A 151 17.72 -3.31 -2.10
C LEU A 151 18.92 -4.27 -2.15
N TYR A 152 19.70 -4.36 -1.08
CA TYR A 152 20.75 -5.37 -0.98
C TYR A 152 20.18 -6.78 -0.89
N ASP A 153 19.07 -6.97 -0.20
CA ASP A 153 18.35 -8.25 -0.22
C ASP A 153 17.87 -8.60 -1.64
N ALA A 154 17.35 -7.62 -2.39
CA ALA A 154 16.94 -7.80 -3.78
C ALA A 154 18.13 -8.19 -4.69
N ALA A 155 19.26 -7.49 -4.54
CA ALA A 155 20.49 -7.82 -5.25
C ALA A 155 21.01 -9.22 -4.88
N GLY A 156 20.89 -9.62 -3.61
CA GLY A 156 21.23 -10.96 -3.14
C GLY A 156 20.35 -12.05 -3.75
N GLN A 157 19.03 -11.85 -3.80
CA GLN A 157 18.09 -12.76 -4.46
C GLN A 157 18.39 -12.92 -5.96
N ALA A 158 18.83 -11.84 -6.61
CA ALA A 158 19.24 -11.83 -8.01
C ALA A 158 20.65 -12.41 -8.24
N GLY A 159 21.39 -12.80 -7.20
CA GLY A 159 22.75 -13.34 -7.31
C GLY A 159 23.84 -12.29 -7.59
N GLN A 160 23.57 -11.01 -7.34
CA GLN A 160 24.41 -9.89 -7.80
C GLN A 160 25.45 -9.39 -6.78
N LEU A 161 25.52 -10.01 -5.60
CA LEU A 161 26.45 -9.65 -4.53
C LEU A 161 27.76 -10.46 -4.54
N GLY A 162 27.81 -11.56 -5.30
CA GLY A 162 29.00 -12.41 -5.43
C GLY A 162 30.03 -11.87 -6.43
N PRO A 163 31.22 -12.49 -6.52
CA PRO A 163 32.26 -12.12 -7.48
C PRO A 163 31.82 -12.29 -8.96
N GLU A 164 30.80 -13.11 -9.21
CA GLU A 164 30.17 -13.28 -10.53
C GLU A 164 29.00 -12.30 -10.76
N GLY A 165 28.71 -11.42 -9.80
CA GLY A 165 27.64 -10.44 -9.88
C GLY A 165 27.94 -9.39 -10.95
N GLY A 166 27.03 -9.25 -11.91
CA GLY A 166 27.14 -8.30 -13.01
C GLY A 166 26.32 -7.04 -12.77
N ASP A 167 25.92 -6.42 -13.88
CA ASP A 167 25.05 -5.26 -13.90
C ASP A 167 23.58 -5.68 -13.78
N HIS A 168 22.81 -4.93 -13.00
CA HIS A 168 21.41 -5.27 -12.73
C HIS A 168 20.57 -4.04 -12.38
N ARG A 169 19.28 -4.08 -12.72
CA ARG A 169 18.37 -2.93 -12.57
C ARG A 169 18.22 -2.44 -11.13
N VAL A 170 18.42 -3.33 -10.16
CA VAL A 170 18.38 -2.99 -8.72
C VAL A 170 19.35 -1.86 -8.37
N PHE A 171 20.48 -1.76 -9.07
CA PHE A 171 21.50 -0.77 -8.78
C PHE A 171 21.08 0.66 -9.18
N ALA A 172 20.07 0.83 -10.04
CA ALA A 172 19.45 2.15 -10.28
C ALA A 172 18.81 2.69 -8.99
N SER A 173 18.06 1.84 -8.28
CA SER A 173 17.46 2.19 -6.99
C SER A 173 18.51 2.31 -5.88
N VAL A 174 19.54 1.45 -5.86
CA VAL A 174 20.65 1.58 -4.88
C VAL A 174 21.33 2.93 -5.02
N ALA A 175 21.59 3.36 -6.26
CA ALA A 175 22.18 4.66 -6.52
C ALA A 175 21.32 5.81 -6.00
N ALA A 176 20.01 5.76 -6.26
CA ALA A 176 19.07 6.77 -5.77
C ALA A 176 19.09 6.86 -4.23
N ILE A 177 19.02 5.73 -3.52
CA ILE A 177 18.99 5.72 -2.05
C ILE A 177 20.33 6.14 -1.45
N ARG A 178 21.46 5.73 -2.01
CA ARG A 178 22.79 6.18 -1.57
C ARG A 178 22.93 7.69 -1.71
N LEU A 179 22.43 8.26 -2.80
CA LEU A 179 22.45 9.71 -3.01
C LEU A 179 21.58 10.44 -1.98
N MET A 180 20.39 9.93 -1.65
CA MET A 180 19.56 10.48 -0.57
C MET A 180 20.25 10.42 0.81
N LEU A 181 21.12 9.43 1.03
CA LEU A 181 21.94 9.29 2.24
C LEU A 181 23.22 10.14 2.20
N GLY A 182 23.48 10.89 1.12
CA GLY A 182 24.68 11.72 0.94
C GLY A 182 25.93 10.95 0.50
N ASP A 183 25.80 9.67 0.14
CA ASP A 183 26.90 8.84 -0.35
C ASP A 183 27.03 8.94 -1.88
N HIS A 184 27.72 9.99 -2.32
CA HIS A 184 27.87 10.29 -3.75
C HIS A 184 28.76 9.27 -4.47
N GLU A 185 29.85 8.83 -3.84
CA GLU A 185 30.76 7.84 -4.42
C GLU A 185 30.07 6.49 -4.60
N GLY A 186 29.35 6.03 -3.58
CA GLY A 186 28.58 4.80 -3.66
C GLY A 186 27.41 4.89 -4.63
N ALA A 187 26.76 6.06 -4.75
CA ALA A 187 25.75 6.28 -5.78
C ALA A 187 26.33 6.15 -7.20
N GLN A 188 27.49 6.76 -7.47
CA GLN A 188 28.17 6.63 -8.76
C GLN A 188 28.61 5.20 -9.04
N ALA A 189 29.14 4.49 -8.03
CA ALA A 189 29.51 3.08 -8.17
C ALA A 189 28.30 2.19 -8.49
N ALA A 190 27.13 2.47 -7.88
CA ALA A 190 25.90 1.77 -8.19
C ALA A 190 25.37 2.10 -9.59
N LEU A 191 25.47 3.34 -10.06
CA LEU A 191 25.12 3.70 -11.45
C LEU A 191 25.95 2.93 -12.48
N ASN A 192 27.24 2.75 -12.22
CA ASN A 192 28.12 1.96 -13.09
C ASN A 192 27.71 0.48 -13.18
N ARG A 193 26.94 -0.02 -12.21
CA ARG A 193 26.40 -1.39 -12.18
C ARG A 193 24.93 -1.45 -12.57
N ALA A 194 24.32 -0.35 -13.00
CA ALA A 194 22.92 -0.31 -13.39
C ALA A 194 22.76 -0.83 -14.83
N GLY A 195 22.40 -2.10 -14.98
CA GLY A 195 22.20 -2.78 -16.28
C GLY A 195 20.87 -3.53 -16.37
N GLY A 196 20.49 -3.96 -17.57
CA GLY A 196 19.20 -4.62 -17.79
C GLY A 196 18.01 -3.70 -17.44
N LEU A 197 18.14 -2.41 -17.72
CA LEU A 197 17.20 -1.38 -17.30
C LEU A 197 15.88 -1.48 -18.06
N THR A 198 14.77 -1.41 -17.34
CA THR A 198 13.49 -1.06 -17.94
C THR A 198 13.47 0.44 -18.25
N ARG A 199 12.45 0.89 -18.99
CA ARG A 199 12.24 2.32 -19.25
C ARG A 199 12.19 3.15 -17.96
N ASP A 200 11.49 2.65 -16.94
CA ASP A 200 11.32 3.34 -15.66
C ASP A 200 12.65 3.42 -14.89
N ASP A 201 13.46 2.36 -14.95
CA ASP A 201 14.79 2.37 -14.34
C ASP A 201 15.72 3.34 -15.07
N GLY A 202 15.61 3.45 -16.40
CA GLY A 202 16.35 4.41 -17.21
C GLY A 202 15.99 5.87 -16.86
N HIS A 203 14.71 6.16 -16.59
CA HIS A 203 14.29 7.46 -16.08
C HIS A 203 14.87 7.74 -14.70
N LEU A 204 14.87 6.75 -13.80
CA LEU A 204 15.47 6.91 -12.47
C LEU A 204 16.98 7.16 -12.57
N VAL A 205 17.70 6.39 -13.38
CA VAL A 205 19.14 6.58 -13.63
C VAL A 205 19.43 8.01 -14.12
N ALA A 206 18.63 8.53 -15.06
CA ALA A 206 18.77 9.90 -15.53
C ALA A 206 18.58 10.92 -14.40
N VAL A 207 17.56 10.74 -13.56
CA VAL A 207 17.33 11.62 -12.40
C VAL A 207 18.50 11.56 -11.42
N VAL A 208 19.03 10.37 -11.11
CA VAL A 208 20.15 10.21 -10.18
C VAL A 208 21.42 10.86 -10.75
N HIS A 209 21.67 10.75 -12.06
CA HIS A 209 22.76 11.48 -12.71
C HIS A 209 22.57 13.00 -12.63
N ALA A 210 21.37 13.52 -12.89
CA ALA A 210 21.10 14.94 -12.75
C ALA A 210 21.28 15.42 -11.30
N GLU A 211 20.86 14.63 -10.30
CA GLU A 211 21.08 14.98 -8.90
C GLU A 211 22.56 14.96 -8.49
N LEU A 212 23.35 14.02 -9.03
CA LEU A 212 24.81 14.03 -8.84
C LEU A 212 25.44 15.30 -9.44
N LEU A 213 25.03 15.72 -10.64
CA LEU A 213 25.50 16.97 -11.24
C LEU A 213 25.11 18.18 -10.38
N ARG A 214 23.86 18.24 -9.91
CA ARG A 214 23.37 19.33 -9.06
C ARG A 214 24.15 19.42 -7.75
N THR A 215 24.38 18.29 -7.07
CA THR A 215 25.14 18.24 -5.82
C THR A 215 26.62 18.58 -5.98
N GLN A 216 27.15 18.50 -7.21
CA GLN A 216 28.51 18.93 -7.58
C GLN A 216 28.58 20.41 -8.03
N GLY A 217 27.45 21.12 -8.07
CA GLY A 217 27.36 22.53 -8.48
C GLY A 217 27.08 22.76 -9.97
N HIS A 218 26.87 21.68 -10.75
CA HIS A 218 26.55 21.74 -12.17
C HIS A 218 25.02 21.82 -12.40
N GLU A 219 24.39 22.88 -11.88
CA GLU A 219 22.92 23.00 -11.89
C GLU A 219 22.33 23.19 -13.31
N GLU A 220 23.04 23.87 -14.22
CA GLU A 220 22.61 24.03 -15.61
C GLU A 220 22.59 22.69 -16.34
N ASP A 221 23.67 21.90 -16.23
CA ASP A 221 23.76 20.57 -16.82
C ASP A 221 22.70 19.61 -16.26
N ALA A 222 22.45 19.70 -14.94
CA ALA A 222 21.40 18.93 -14.28
C ALA A 222 20.00 19.27 -14.83
N ARG A 223 19.71 20.57 -15.01
CA ARG A 223 18.45 21.07 -15.57
C ARG A 223 18.26 20.60 -17.02
N ASP A 224 19.30 20.74 -17.84
CA ASP A 224 19.26 20.35 -19.25
C ASP A 224 19.04 18.84 -19.41
N LEU A 225 19.68 18.03 -18.55
CA LEU A 225 19.50 16.59 -18.56
C LEU A 225 18.05 16.19 -18.24
N LEU A 226 17.41 16.85 -17.27
CA LEU A 226 16.00 16.63 -16.94
C LEU A 226 15.06 17.10 -18.06
N ALA A 227 15.32 18.29 -18.60
CA ALA A 227 14.51 18.87 -19.67
C ALA A 227 14.54 18.01 -20.95
N ALA A 228 15.71 17.49 -21.32
CA ALA A 228 15.89 16.63 -22.49
C ALA A 228 15.09 15.32 -22.43
N ARG A 229 14.73 14.85 -21.22
CA ARG A 229 13.96 13.62 -21.03
C ARG A 229 12.46 13.80 -21.14
N ASN A 230 11.98 15.05 -21.33
CA ASN A 230 10.55 15.38 -21.40
C ASN A 230 9.75 14.69 -20.27
N MET A 231 10.31 14.72 -19.05
CA MET A 231 9.70 14.07 -17.90
C MET A 231 8.42 14.83 -17.54
N ARG A 232 7.27 14.35 -18.03
CA ARG A 232 5.96 14.97 -17.79
C ARG A 232 5.63 14.95 -16.31
N SER A 233 4.96 16.00 -15.83
CA SER A 233 4.62 16.22 -14.42
C SER A 233 3.91 15.04 -13.73
N GLU A 234 3.08 14.30 -14.47
CA GLU A 234 2.29 13.16 -13.97
C GLU A 234 3.17 11.95 -13.56
N TRP A 235 4.28 11.74 -14.26
CA TRP A 235 5.20 10.61 -14.07
C TRP A 235 6.22 10.84 -12.94
N VAL A 236 6.39 12.11 -12.60
CA VAL A 236 7.51 12.60 -11.80
C VAL A 236 7.16 12.66 -10.32
N GLY A 237 5.89 12.59 -9.93
CA GLY A 237 5.45 12.90 -8.57
C GLY A 237 6.17 12.13 -7.46
N GLU A 238 6.41 10.82 -7.62
CA GLU A 238 7.18 10.06 -6.63
C GLU A 238 8.68 10.35 -6.69
N THR A 239 9.26 10.41 -7.88
CA THR A 239 10.70 10.63 -8.03
C THR A 239 11.10 12.06 -7.63
N ALA A 240 10.24 13.04 -7.88
CA ALA A 240 10.40 14.41 -7.39
C ALA A 240 10.23 14.51 -5.87
N ARG A 241 9.41 13.65 -5.25
CA ARG A 241 9.38 13.55 -3.78
C ARG A 241 10.70 13.02 -3.21
N LEU A 242 11.44 12.18 -3.95
CA LEU A 242 12.77 11.72 -3.53
C LEU A 242 13.84 12.82 -3.70
N PHE A 243 13.75 13.64 -4.76
CA PHE A 243 14.74 14.68 -5.08
C PHE A 243 14.09 16.06 -5.29
N PRO A 244 13.44 16.66 -4.28
CA PRO A 244 12.64 17.89 -4.46
C PRO A 244 13.47 19.09 -4.92
N ALA A 245 14.72 19.21 -4.45
CA ALA A 245 15.63 20.29 -4.84
C ALA A 245 16.02 20.22 -6.33
N LEU A 246 16.14 19.01 -6.87
CA LEU A 246 16.43 18.80 -8.28
C LEU A 246 15.29 19.29 -9.17
N PHE A 247 14.07 18.83 -8.85
CA PHE A 247 12.90 19.11 -9.68
C PHE A 247 12.44 20.56 -9.58
N ALA A 248 12.82 21.27 -8.52
CA ALA A 248 12.67 22.72 -8.43
C ALA A 248 13.45 23.47 -9.53
N LEU A 249 14.52 22.89 -10.12
CA LEU A 249 15.26 23.52 -11.22
C LEU A 249 14.45 23.64 -12.52
N VAL A 250 13.39 22.85 -12.66
CA VAL A 250 12.50 22.78 -13.82
C VAL A 250 11.05 23.13 -13.44
N ASP A 251 10.87 23.88 -12.34
CA ASP A 251 9.57 24.33 -11.82
C ASP A 251 8.57 23.19 -11.54
N ILE A 252 9.07 21.98 -11.25
CA ILE A 252 8.25 20.84 -10.83
C ILE A 252 8.31 20.72 -9.31
N HIS A 253 7.20 21.03 -8.66
CA HIS A 253 7.05 20.86 -7.22
C HIS A 253 6.21 19.62 -6.93
N PRO A 254 6.76 18.60 -6.24
CA PRO A 254 5.99 17.42 -5.89
C PRO A 254 4.86 17.78 -4.93
N VAL A 255 3.65 17.34 -5.26
CA VAL A 255 2.52 17.42 -4.33
C VAL A 255 2.67 16.31 -3.31
N SER A 256 2.77 16.68 -2.02
CA SER A 256 2.71 15.69 -0.94
C SER A 256 1.33 15.04 -0.91
N PRO A 257 1.25 13.72 -0.66
CA PRO A 257 -0.04 13.08 -0.45
C PRO A 257 -0.77 13.75 0.71
N ALA A 258 -2.11 13.79 0.62
CA ALA A 258 -2.92 14.30 1.72
C ALA A 258 -2.65 13.49 3.01
N PRO A 259 -2.81 14.10 4.20
CA PRO A 259 -2.65 13.38 5.45
C PRO A 259 -3.48 12.10 5.47
N TRP A 260 -2.82 10.97 5.71
CA TRP A 260 -3.50 9.69 5.82
C TRP A 260 -4.39 9.70 7.07
N THR A 261 -5.70 9.64 6.85
CA THR A 261 -6.72 9.80 7.89
C THR A 261 -7.69 8.63 7.85
N ALA A 262 -8.01 8.09 9.01
CA ALA A 262 -9.07 7.10 9.19
C ALA A 262 -10.23 7.73 9.95
N GLU A 263 -11.37 7.84 9.28
CA GLU A 263 -12.63 8.27 9.87
C GLU A 263 -13.33 7.04 10.46
N VAL A 264 -13.51 7.04 11.78
CA VAL A 264 -14.20 5.99 12.52
C VAL A 264 -15.51 6.56 13.01
N ASN A 265 -16.62 6.04 12.49
CA ASN A 265 -17.94 6.41 12.97
C ASN A 265 -18.42 5.39 14.00
N ALA A 266 -18.68 5.86 15.22
CA ALA A 266 -19.29 5.08 16.31
C ALA A 266 -20.73 5.52 16.62
N GLU A 267 -21.32 6.41 15.81
CA GLU A 267 -22.75 6.76 15.82
C GLU A 267 -23.54 5.70 15.05
N GLY A 268 -24.11 4.74 15.78
CA GLY A 268 -24.70 3.53 15.20
C GLY A 268 -23.66 2.41 15.01
N PRO A 269 -23.84 1.53 14.00
CA PRO A 269 -22.89 0.47 13.72
C PRO A 269 -21.51 1.01 13.36
N VAL A 270 -20.47 0.51 14.03
CA VAL A 270 -19.09 0.97 13.81
C VAL A 270 -18.68 0.79 12.35
N THR A 271 -18.26 1.88 11.71
CA THR A 271 -17.71 1.88 10.36
C THR A 271 -16.39 2.64 10.32
N VAL A 272 -15.52 2.25 9.38
CA VAL A 272 -14.23 2.91 9.18
C VAL A 272 -14.09 3.26 7.72
N ARG A 273 -13.69 4.49 7.43
CA ARG A 273 -13.40 4.97 6.09
C ARG A 273 -11.98 5.52 6.00
N MET A 274 -11.29 5.20 4.92
CA MET A 274 -10.02 5.83 4.55
C MET A 274 -10.14 6.34 3.11
N HIS A 275 -9.84 7.61 2.87
CA HIS A 275 -10.03 8.27 1.57
C HIS A 275 -11.45 8.12 1.00
N GLY A 276 -12.45 8.11 1.89
CA GLY A 276 -13.86 7.93 1.51
C GLY A 276 -14.28 6.48 1.27
N GLU A 277 -13.37 5.52 1.26
CA GLU A 277 -13.67 4.10 1.04
C GLU A 277 -13.91 3.37 2.37
N ALA A 278 -14.98 2.58 2.43
CA ALA A 278 -15.29 1.79 3.61
C ALA A 278 -14.38 0.56 3.73
N LEU A 279 -13.75 0.39 4.89
CA LEU A 279 -12.95 -0.79 5.21
C LEU A 279 -13.84 -1.98 5.60
N PRO A 280 -13.36 -3.23 5.48
CA PRO A 280 -14.15 -4.43 5.69
C PRO A 280 -14.23 -4.80 7.19
N LEU A 281 -14.46 -3.81 8.05
CA LEU A 281 -14.67 -4.01 9.48
C LEU A 281 -16.13 -4.37 9.75
N ARG A 282 -16.37 -5.47 10.47
CA ARG A 282 -17.72 -5.94 10.76
C ARG A 282 -18.19 -5.39 12.11
N PRO A 283 -19.26 -4.56 12.16
CA PRO A 283 -19.66 -3.89 13.39
C PRO A 283 -20.07 -4.84 14.53
N GLN A 284 -20.59 -6.02 14.21
CA GLN A 284 -21.04 -7.00 15.23
C GLN A 284 -19.90 -7.80 15.86
N ARG A 285 -18.67 -7.66 15.35
CA ARG A 285 -17.53 -8.46 15.80
C ARG A 285 -16.67 -7.69 16.84
N PRO A 286 -15.94 -8.40 17.73
CA PRO A 286 -15.19 -7.73 18.79
C PRO A 286 -14.12 -6.75 18.32
N GLU A 287 -13.58 -6.92 17.10
CA GLU A 287 -12.59 -6.01 16.52
C GLU A 287 -13.13 -4.59 16.33
N ALA A 288 -14.43 -4.42 16.09
CA ALA A 288 -15.07 -3.12 16.01
C ALA A 288 -15.08 -2.40 17.36
N ALA A 289 -15.46 -3.11 18.43
CA ALA A 289 -15.42 -2.58 19.79
C ALA A 289 -13.97 -2.33 20.25
N LEU A 290 -13.02 -3.21 19.90
CA LEU A 290 -11.60 -3.02 20.20
C LEU A 290 -11.05 -1.72 19.60
N LEU A 291 -11.40 -1.44 18.34
CA LEU A 291 -10.95 -0.22 17.67
C LEU A 291 -11.38 1.04 18.45
N VAL A 292 -12.67 1.16 18.75
CA VAL A 292 -13.20 2.33 19.46
C VAL A 292 -12.64 2.42 20.88
N LEU A 293 -12.50 1.29 21.57
CA LEU A 293 -11.89 1.24 22.90
C LEU A 293 -10.46 1.78 22.92
N LEU A 294 -9.65 1.45 21.90
CA LEU A 294 -8.27 1.95 21.80
C LEU A 294 -8.21 3.42 21.37
N LEU A 295 -9.20 3.92 20.61
CA LEU A 295 -9.29 5.34 20.26
C LEU A 295 -9.62 6.19 21.49
N GLU A 296 -10.59 5.76 22.30
CA GLU A 296 -10.97 6.44 23.56
C GLU A 296 -9.87 6.29 24.64
N GLY A 297 -9.27 5.10 24.72
CA GLY A 297 -8.34 4.74 25.80
C GLY A 297 -6.85 4.96 25.50
N GLY A 298 -6.49 5.25 24.24
CA GLY A 298 -5.10 5.39 23.80
C GLY A 298 -4.29 4.10 23.95
N THR A 299 -3.41 4.06 24.96
CA THR A 299 -2.59 2.88 25.27
C THR A 299 -3.15 2.15 26.48
N LEU A 300 -3.59 0.90 26.27
CA LEU A 300 -4.26 0.10 27.29
C LEU A 300 -3.48 -1.16 27.63
N ARG A 301 -3.56 -1.60 28.89
CA ARG A 301 -3.08 -2.92 29.32
C ARG A 301 -3.97 -4.01 28.75
N ARG A 302 -3.36 -5.15 28.39
CA ARG A 302 -4.06 -6.31 27.84
C ARG A 302 -5.19 -6.78 28.74
N GLU A 303 -4.95 -6.84 30.04
CA GLU A 303 -5.94 -7.28 31.03
C GLU A 303 -7.17 -6.37 31.01
N ARG A 304 -6.95 -5.05 30.96
CA ARG A 304 -8.06 -4.07 30.83
C ARG A 304 -8.85 -4.24 29.53
N VAL A 305 -8.19 -4.56 28.42
CA VAL A 305 -8.86 -4.84 27.15
C VAL A 305 -9.66 -6.14 27.21
N GLN A 306 -9.13 -7.18 27.87
CA GLN A 306 -9.84 -8.45 28.06
C GLN A 306 -11.08 -8.31 28.94
N ASP A 307 -11.02 -7.48 29.98
CA ASP A 307 -12.16 -7.23 30.87
C ASP A 307 -13.20 -6.30 30.22
N ALA A 308 -12.76 -5.42 29.33
CA ALA A 308 -13.64 -4.51 28.61
C ALA A 308 -14.47 -5.26 27.55
N LEU A 309 -13.86 -6.19 26.81
CA LEU A 309 -14.48 -6.86 25.66
C LEU A 309 -15.19 -8.16 26.05
N ASP A 310 -16.36 -8.40 25.44
CA ASP A 310 -17.04 -9.69 25.52
C ASP A 310 -16.34 -10.70 24.58
N LEU A 311 -15.33 -11.39 25.13
CA LEU A 311 -14.49 -12.35 24.43
C LEU A 311 -14.87 -13.80 24.79
N PRO A 312 -14.97 -14.71 23.82
CA PRO A 312 -15.28 -16.11 24.09
C PRO A 312 -14.10 -16.83 24.78
N GLY A 313 -14.39 -17.57 25.85
CA GLY A 313 -13.41 -18.42 26.53
C GLY A 313 -13.81 -18.75 27.97
N ARG A 314 -13.58 -19.99 28.41
CA ARG A 314 -13.93 -20.45 29.77
C ARG A 314 -12.89 -20.10 30.83
N ASP A 315 -11.66 -19.80 30.40
CA ASP A 315 -10.53 -19.49 31.27
C ASP A 315 -9.70 -18.33 30.69
N GLU A 316 -8.76 -17.84 31.50
CA GLU A 316 -7.90 -16.71 31.15
C GLU A 316 -7.07 -16.94 29.89
N ASN A 317 -6.57 -18.16 29.69
CA ASN A 317 -5.76 -18.50 28.53
C ASN A 317 -6.58 -18.50 27.24
N ALA A 318 -7.83 -18.98 27.29
CA ALA A 318 -8.76 -18.96 26.17
C ALA A 318 -9.14 -17.52 25.80
N ARG A 319 -9.43 -16.66 26.78
CA ARG A 319 -9.71 -15.24 26.55
C ARG A 319 -8.51 -14.50 25.97
N ARG A 320 -7.29 -14.78 26.45
CA ARG A 320 -6.05 -14.25 25.87
C ARG A 320 -5.89 -14.64 24.39
N LYS A 321 -6.13 -15.91 24.05
CA LYS A 321 -6.10 -16.38 22.65
C LYS A 321 -7.21 -15.78 21.80
N ALA A 322 -8.37 -15.48 22.39
CA ALA A 322 -9.45 -14.78 21.71
C ALA A 322 -9.05 -13.34 21.41
N LEU A 323 -8.50 -12.61 22.39
CA LEU A 323 -7.99 -11.26 22.16
C LEU A 323 -6.91 -11.22 21.07
N SER A 324 -5.96 -12.16 21.08
CA SER A 324 -4.94 -12.23 20.03
C SER A 324 -5.54 -12.42 18.63
N ARG A 325 -6.64 -13.19 18.50
CA ARG A 325 -7.38 -13.33 17.24
C ARG A 325 -8.07 -12.03 16.85
N VAL A 326 -8.77 -11.39 17.78
CA VAL A 326 -9.45 -10.10 17.56
C VAL A 326 -8.45 -9.01 17.12
N VAL A 327 -7.27 -8.96 17.73
CA VAL A 327 -6.19 -8.05 17.30
C VAL A 327 -5.72 -8.38 15.87
N GLY A 328 -5.60 -9.66 15.53
CA GLY A 328 -5.30 -10.10 14.17
C GLY A 328 -6.37 -9.67 13.17
N ASP A 329 -7.64 -9.96 13.47
CA ASP A 329 -8.78 -9.60 12.64
C ASP A 329 -8.89 -8.08 12.44
N LEU A 330 -8.59 -7.29 13.48
CA LEU A 330 -8.54 -5.83 13.37
C LEU A 330 -7.39 -5.35 12.46
N ARG A 331 -6.19 -5.94 12.60
CA ARG A 331 -5.04 -5.62 11.71
C ARG A 331 -5.35 -5.98 10.25
N ASP A 332 -6.01 -7.11 10.02
CA ASP A 332 -6.41 -7.57 8.69
C ASP A 332 -7.47 -6.64 8.09
N ALA A 333 -8.46 -6.19 8.88
CA ALA A 333 -9.47 -5.24 8.44
C ALA A 333 -8.88 -3.86 8.10
N LEU A 334 -7.90 -3.39 8.90
CA LEU A 334 -7.21 -2.12 8.66
C LEU A 334 -6.17 -2.22 7.53
N GLY A 335 -5.66 -3.42 7.26
CA GLY A 335 -4.82 -3.73 6.11
C GLY A 335 -3.31 -3.61 6.35
N TRP A 336 -2.86 -3.53 7.61
CA TRP A 336 -1.43 -3.71 7.94
C TRP A 336 -1.23 -4.19 9.39
N PRO A 337 -0.19 -5.00 9.65
CA PRO A 337 0.08 -5.53 11.00
C PRO A 337 0.36 -4.45 12.06
N GLY A 338 0.97 -3.33 11.66
CA GLY A 338 1.31 -2.23 12.55
C GLY A 338 0.11 -1.42 13.04
N ALA A 339 -1.09 -1.64 12.48
CA ALA A 339 -2.29 -0.86 12.80
C ALA A 339 -2.67 -0.93 14.28
N VAL A 340 -2.43 -2.10 14.89
CA VAL A 340 -2.47 -2.31 16.33
C VAL A 340 -1.08 -2.74 16.77
N GLN A 341 -0.47 -2.00 17.68
CA GLN A 341 0.84 -2.32 18.24
C GLN A 341 0.66 -3.10 19.54
N THR A 342 1.40 -4.19 19.69
CA THR A 342 1.38 -5.06 20.87
C THR A 342 2.79 -5.25 21.39
N GLY A 343 3.07 -4.84 22.63
CA GLY A 343 4.38 -4.96 23.28
C GLY A 343 4.26 -4.76 24.78
N ASP A 344 5.04 -5.48 25.59
CA ASP A 344 5.08 -5.35 27.06
C ASP A 344 3.70 -5.47 27.76
N GLY A 345 2.79 -6.26 27.19
CA GLY A 345 1.43 -6.39 27.72
C GLY A 345 0.51 -5.20 27.41
N LEU A 346 0.94 -4.26 26.58
CA LEU A 346 0.19 -3.09 26.14
C LEU A 346 -0.34 -3.25 24.72
N LEU A 347 -1.50 -2.63 24.46
CA LEU A 347 -2.15 -2.49 23.17
C LEU A 347 -2.36 -1.00 22.89
N ARG A 348 -2.07 -0.55 21.68
CA ARG A 348 -2.37 0.80 21.18
C ARG A 348 -2.53 0.80 19.67
N LEU A 349 -3.23 1.79 19.11
CA LEU A 349 -3.33 1.99 17.67
C LEU A 349 -2.05 2.62 17.11
N SER A 350 -1.83 2.47 15.81
CA SER A 350 -0.71 3.13 15.14
C SER A 350 -0.84 4.65 15.18
N THR A 351 0.33 5.31 15.20
CA THR A 351 0.47 6.76 15.03
C THR A 351 0.93 7.15 13.62
N ASP A 352 1.04 6.17 12.70
CA ASP A 352 1.40 6.40 11.30
C ASP A 352 0.31 7.16 10.51
N LEU A 353 -0.89 7.27 11.08
CA LEU A 353 -2.04 7.98 10.52
C LEU A 353 -2.76 8.80 11.58
N THR A 354 -3.60 9.72 11.12
CA THR A 354 -4.52 10.45 11.98
C THR A 354 -5.83 9.69 12.12
N TRP A 355 -6.27 9.50 13.37
CA TRP A 355 -7.58 8.91 13.65
C TRP A 355 -8.59 10.00 13.96
N VAL A 356 -9.77 9.92 13.34
CA VAL A 356 -10.90 10.81 13.63
C VAL A 356 -12.05 9.94 14.10
N LEU A 357 -12.37 10.00 15.39
CA LEU A 357 -13.50 9.28 15.97
C LEU A 357 -14.71 10.19 16.06
N HIS A 358 -15.82 9.77 15.45
CA HIS A 358 -17.13 10.39 15.62
C HIS A 358 -17.93 9.58 16.65
N THR A 359 -18.43 10.28 17.67
CA THR A 359 -19.23 9.69 18.75
C THR A 359 -20.56 10.44 18.85
N PRO A 360 -21.65 9.74 19.22
CA PRO A 360 -22.96 10.36 19.27
C PRO A 360 -23.02 11.40 20.39
N GLY A 361 -23.84 12.42 20.18
CA GLY A 361 -24.19 13.36 21.24
C GLY A 361 -24.94 12.67 22.38
N PRO A 362 -25.08 13.32 23.55
CA PRO A 362 -25.70 12.72 24.74
C PRO A 362 -27.10 12.13 24.48
N GLU A 363 -27.94 12.84 23.71
CA GLU A 363 -29.29 12.41 23.37
C GLU A 363 -29.35 11.11 22.56
N GLN A 364 -28.25 10.75 21.89
CA GLN A 364 -28.11 9.57 21.06
C GLN A 364 -27.09 8.59 21.64
N ALA A 365 -26.74 8.71 22.93
CA ALA A 365 -25.72 7.86 23.56
C ALA A 365 -26.03 6.36 23.40
N GLU A 366 -27.30 5.97 23.39
CA GLU A 366 -27.75 4.59 23.13
C GLU A 366 -27.31 4.02 21.78
N SER A 367 -27.11 4.86 20.76
CA SER A 367 -26.63 4.48 19.43
C SER A 367 -25.13 4.18 19.37
N PHE A 368 -24.38 4.51 20.43
CA PHE A 368 -22.93 4.34 20.43
C PHE A 368 -22.53 2.88 20.19
N CYS A 369 -21.81 2.62 19.10
CA CYS A 369 -21.38 1.28 18.69
C CYS A 369 -22.55 0.26 18.65
N GLU A 370 -23.65 0.62 17.99
CA GLU A 370 -24.83 -0.22 17.84
C GLU A 370 -24.48 -1.63 17.29
N GLY A 371 -25.11 -2.67 17.85
CA GLY A 371 -24.86 -4.07 17.48
C GLY A 371 -23.80 -4.79 18.34
N ARG A 372 -23.22 -4.11 19.33
CA ARG A 372 -22.33 -4.69 20.36
C ARG A 372 -22.82 -4.39 21.78
N LEU A 373 -22.57 -5.33 22.68
CA LEU A 373 -22.96 -5.30 24.10
C LEU A 373 -21.74 -5.56 25.02
N ASP A 374 -20.55 -5.13 24.60
CA ASP A 374 -19.36 -5.23 25.45
C ASP A 374 -19.57 -4.44 26.76
N PRO A 375 -19.12 -4.93 27.93
CA PRO A 375 -19.30 -4.26 29.22
C PRO A 375 -18.88 -2.78 29.23
N TRP A 376 -17.79 -2.44 28.53
CA TRP A 376 -17.30 -1.06 28.47
C TRP A 376 -18.20 -0.15 27.63
N LEU A 377 -18.86 -0.68 26.59
CA LEU A 377 -19.78 0.07 25.74
C LEU A 377 -21.05 0.40 26.52
N GLU A 378 -21.62 -0.57 27.24
CA GLU A 378 -22.79 -0.33 28.09
C GLU A 378 -22.49 0.72 29.15
N ASN A 379 -21.32 0.63 29.78
CA ASN A 379 -20.84 1.62 30.73
C ASN A 379 -20.71 3.01 30.07
N TRP A 380 -20.11 3.10 28.88
CA TRP A 380 -20.01 4.36 28.13
C TRP A 380 -21.39 4.96 27.87
N ARG A 381 -22.34 4.17 27.35
CA ARG A 381 -23.71 4.62 27.04
C ARG A 381 -24.41 5.19 28.27
N LEU A 382 -24.28 4.52 29.41
CA LEU A 382 -24.87 4.96 30.68
C LEU A 382 -24.28 6.27 31.20
N HIS A 383 -22.97 6.50 31.06
CA HIS A 383 -22.32 7.72 31.53
C HIS A 383 -22.53 8.93 30.61
N HIS A 384 -22.81 8.69 29.32
CA HIS A 384 -22.99 9.74 28.33
C HIS A 384 -24.46 10.02 28.00
N ALA A 385 -25.38 9.16 28.43
CA ALA A 385 -26.81 9.46 28.37
C ALA A 385 -27.14 10.70 29.23
N PRO A 386 -28.12 11.52 28.81
CA PRO A 386 -28.59 12.62 29.64
C PRO A 386 -29.02 12.05 30.99
N LEU A 387 -28.66 12.75 32.07
CA LEU A 387 -29.22 12.46 33.38
C LEU A 387 -30.74 12.52 33.22
N SER A 388 -31.42 11.38 33.39
CA SER A 388 -32.87 11.38 33.49
C SER A 388 -33.24 12.41 34.55
N THR A 389 -33.83 13.53 34.13
CA THR A 389 -34.56 14.42 35.04
C THR A 389 -35.72 13.60 35.56
N VAL A 390 -35.46 12.83 36.61
CA VAL A 390 -36.48 12.22 37.45
C VAL A 390 -37.17 13.40 38.12
N LEU A 391 -38.28 13.84 37.53
CA LEU A 391 -39.30 14.65 38.20
C LEU A 391 -40.17 13.74 39.06
#